data_AF-A0A1C5GVM9-F1
#
_entry.id   AF-A0A1C5GVM9-F1
#
_cell.length_a   1.000
_cell.length_b   1.000
_cell.length_c   1.000
_cell.angle_alpha   90.00
_cell.angle_beta   90.00
_cell.angle_gamma   90.00
#
_symmetry.space_group_name_H-M   'P 1'
#
loop_
_entity.id
_entity.type
_entity.pdbx_description
1 polymer ?
#
loop_
_entity_poly.entity_id
_entity_poly.type
_entity_poly.pdbx_seq_one_letter_code
_entity_poly.pdbx_strand_id
1 'polypeptide(L)'
;MTDRPVADTSVADAPVAGVPVADEPVGDEPDIRRLDDLLEDLYHGQERITQATIYRRAVAAELPAQLLTRIAALPEGEYSVDEAADLLGGSVT
;
A
#
# COMPACT_ATOMS: atom_id res chain seq x y z
N MET A 1 -56.02 30.88 21.44
CA MET A 1 -54.72 31.49 21.10
C MET A 1 -53.64 30.87 21.97
N THR A 2 -52.90 29.90 21.41
CA THR A 2 -51.44 29.71 21.53
C THR A 2 -51.13 28.42 20.78
N ASP A 3 -50.80 28.57 19.50
CA ASP A 3 -50.21 27.54 18.67
C ASP A 3 -48.69 27.66 18.84
N ARG A 4 -48.01 26.56 19.23
CA ARG A 4 -46.55 26.52 19.41
C ARG A 4 -45.96 25.94 18.12
N PRO A 5 -45.07 26.66 17.42
CA PRO A 5 -44.39 26.09 16.27
C PRO A 5 -43.28 25.16 16.75
N VAL A 6 -43.28 23.91 16.29
CA VAL A 6 -42.08 23.05 16.35
C VAL A 6 -41.39 23.13 15.00
N ALA A 7 -40.12 23.51 15.06
CA ALA A 7 -39.27 23.79 13.92
C ALA A 7 -38.97 22.51 13.11
N ASP A 8 -39.11 22.65 11.80
CA ASP A 8 -38.54 21.77 10.77
C ASP A 8 -37.02 21.67 10.99
N THR A 9 -36.55 20.57 11.58
CA THR A 9 -35.11 20.28 11.65
C THR A 9 -34.76 19.39 10.47
N SER A 10 -34.33 20.08 9.42
CA SER A 10 -33.24 19.75 8.51
C SER A 10 -32.89 18.26 8.39
N VAL A 11 -33.21 17.71 7.22
CA VAL A 11 -32.74 16.43 6.72
C VAL A 11 -31.22 16.40 6.86
N ALA A 12 -30.71 15.61 7.80
CA ALA A 12 -29.30 15.30 7.85
C ALA A 12 -29.00 14.39 6.65
N ASP A 13 -28.54 14.99 5.55
CA ASP A 13 -27.73 14.30 4.56
C ASP A 13 -26.48 13.83 5.32
N ALA A 14 -26.53 12.59 5.80
CA ALA A 14 -25.34 11.95 6.30
C ALA A 14 -24.37 11.95 5.13
N PRO A 15 -23.15 12.50 5.28
CA PRO A 15 -22.15 12.26 4.27
C PRO A 15 -22.06 10.75 4.17
N VAL A 16 -22.33 10.23 2.97
CA VAL A 16 -21.84 8.91 2.58
C VAL A 16 -20.40 8.91 3.04
N ALA A 17 -20.14 8.19 4.13
CA ALA A 17 -18.80 7.81 4.49
C ALA A 17 -18.38 7.00 3.27
N GLY A 18 -17.73 7.69 2.33
CA GLY A 18 -16.94 7.07 1.31
C GLY A 18 -16.16 6.04 2.08
N VAL A 19 -16.42 4.78 1.73
CA VAL A 19 -15.68 3.65 2.25
C VAL A 19 -14.26 4.15 2.49
N PRO A 20 -13.65 4.00 3.68
CA PRO A 20 -12.24 3.83 3.61
C PRO A 20 -12.13 2.61 2.71
N VAL A 21 -11.82 2.83 1.43
CA VAL A 21 -10.84 2.02 0.76
C VAL A 21 -9.61 2.18 1.65
N ALA A 22 -9.66 1.49 2.79
CA ALA A 22 -8.54 0.74 3.25
C ALA A 22 -8.25 -0.11 2.01
N ASP A 23 -7.33 0.39 1.18
CA ASP A 23 -6.22 -0.45 0.78
C ASP A 23 -5.97 -1.37 1.97
N GLU A 24 -6.58 -2.56 1.93
CA GLU A 24 -6.30 -3.59 2.91
C GLU A 24 -4.77 -3.67 2.91
N PRO A 25 -4.06 -3.55 4.04
CA PRO A 25 -2.63 -3.73 4.03
C PRO A 25 -2.41 -5.11 3.43
N VAL A 26 -1.88 -5.16 2.20
CA VAL A 26 -1.95 -6.36 1.36
C VAL A 26 -0.79 -7.32 1.74
N GLY A 27 -0.61 -7.46 3.04
CA GLY A 27 0.48 -8.08 3.75
C GLY A 27 0.38 -7.60 5.20
N ASP A 28 0.70 -8.47 6.15
CA ASP A 28 0.74 -8.06 7.56
C ASP A 28 1.78 -6.93 7.74
N GLU A 29 1.52 -5.97 8.62
CA GLU A 29 2.46 -4.89 8.99
C GLU A 29 3.94 -5.35 9.15
N PRO A 30 4.26 -6.48 9.83
CA PRO A 30 5.62 -7.01 9.87
C PRO A 30 6.20 -7.42 8.51
N ASP A 31 5.36 -7.89 7.58
CA ASP A 31 5.80 -8.31 6.26
C ASP A 31 6.09 -7.11 5.35
N ILE A 32 5.32 -6.03 5.49
CA ILE A 32 5.59 -4.75 4.82
C ILE A 32 6.91 -4.16 5.29
N ARG A 33 7.20 -4.18 6.60
CA ARG A 33 8.51 -3.72 7.12
C ARG A 33 9.69 -4.54 6.57
N ARG A 34 9.54 -5.86 6.46
CA ARG A 34 10.57 -6.72 5.85
C ARG A 34 10.78 -6.41 4.37
N LEU A 35 9.71 -6.06 3.66
CA LEU A 35 9.82 -5.60 2.29
C LEU A 35 10.57 -4.27 2.21
N ASP A 36 10.23 -3.31 3.06
CA ASP A 36 10.91 -2.00 3.11
C ASP A 36 12.40 -2.17 3.43
N ASP A 37 12.77 -2.95 4.46
CA ASP A 37 14.16 -3.26 4.81
C ASP A 37 14.93 -3.89 3.62
N LEU A 38 14.27 -4.79 2.89
CA LEU A 38 14.84 -5.42 1.70
C LEU A 38 15.08 -4.41 0.58
N LEU A 39 14.13 -3.53 0.33
CA LEU A 39 14.25 -2.50 -0.71
C LEU A 39 15.37 -1.52 -0.35
N GLU A 40 15.49 -1.09 0.91
CA GLU A 40 16.59 -0.24 1.36
C GLU A 40 17.98 -0.88 1.11
N ASP A 41 18.16 -2.16 1.46
CA ASP A 41 19.41 -2.89 1.20
C ASP A 41 19.70 -3.03 -0.31
N LEU A 42 18.67 -3.35 -1.08
CA LEU A 42 18.76 -3.62 -2.52
C LEU A 42 19.09 -2.35 -3.33
N TYR A 43 18.56 -1.20 -2.92
CA TYR A 43 18.78 0.09 -3.58
C TYR A 43 19.96 0.88 -2.99
N HIS A 44 20.73 0.30 -2.05
CA HIS A 44 21.86 1.00 -1.44
C HIS A 44 22.95 1.35 -2.49
N GLY A 45 22.97 2.62 -2.91
CA GLY A 45 23.86 3.13 -3.95
C GLY A 45 23.47 2.77 -5.39
N GLN A 46 22.24 2.29 -5.60
CA GLN A 46 21.68 1.98 -6.92
C GLN A 46 20.34 2.72 -7.08
N GLU A 47 20.17 3.49 -8.14
CA GLU A 47 18.94 4.28 -8.37
C GLU A 47 17.79 3.42 -8.91
N ARG A 48 18.13 2.36 -9.66
CA ARG A 48 17.16 1.51 -10.36
C ARG A 48 17.55 0.05 -10.30
N ILE A 49 16.58 -0.82 -10.03
CA ILE A 49 16.77 -2.27 -9.98
C ILE A 49 15.69 -2.98 -10.79
N THR A 50 16.08 -4.06 -11.47
CA THR A 50 15.15 -4.88 -12.26
C THR A 50 14.18 -5.68 -11.39
N GLN A 51 12.94 -5.84 -11.86
CA GLN A 51 11.92 -6.69 -11.22
C GLN A 51 12.45 -8.09 -10.87
N ALA A 52 13.19 -8.71 -11.79
CA ALA A 52 13.73 -10.05 -11.59
C ALA A 52 14.76 -10.10 -10.44
N THR A 53 15.47 -8.99 -10.21
CA THR A 53 16.42 -8.86 -9.09
C THR A 53 15.67 -8.67 -7.78
N ILE A 54 14.65 -7.80 -7.75
CA ILE A 54 13.76 -7.62 -6.59
C ILE A 54 13.14 -8.97 -6.20
N TYR A 55 12.57 -9.69 -7.16
CA TYR A 55 11.97 -11.01 -6.94
C TYR A 55 12.96 -12.03 -6.39
N ARG A 56 14.14 -12.17 -7.01
CA ARG A 56 15.18 -13.11 -6.56
C ARG A 56 15.61 -12.83 -5.12
N ARG A 57 15.75 -11.55 -4.77
CA ARG A 57 16.18 -11.10 -3.44
C ARG A 57 15.06 -11.27 -2.41
N ALA A 58 13.82 -11.02 -2.79
CA ALA A 58 12.65 -11.31 -1.97
C ALA A 58 12.53 -12.80 -1.63
N VAL A 59 12.78 -13.69 -2.61
CA VAL A 59 12.83 -15.14 -2.38
C VAL A 59 13.98 -15.50 -1.44
N ALA A 60 15.16 -14.91 -1.62
CA ALA A 60 16.31 -15.16 -0.76
C ALA A 60 16.12 -14.64 0.68
N ALA A 61 15.31 -13.58 0.85
CA ALA A 61 14.90 -13.03 2.13
C ALA A 61 13.68 -13.76 2.75
N GLU A 62 13.20 -14.82 2.10
CA GLU A 62 12.06 -15.63 2.53
C GLU A 62 10.80 -14.79 2.79
N LEU A 63 10.57 -13.76 1.96
CA LEU A 63 9.34 -12.96 2.03
C LEU A 63 8.11 -13.85 1.82
N PRO A 64 6.96 -13.50 2.45
CA PRO A 64 5.73 -14.27 2.31
C PRO A 64 5.29 -14.40 0.85
N ALA A 65 4.66 -15.53 0.53
CA ALA A 65 4.25 -15.88 -0.83
C ALA A 65 3.30 -14.84 -1.48
N GLN A 66 2.53 -14.12 -0.66
CA GLN A 66 1.64 -13.05 -1.12
C GLN A 66 2.44 -11.88 -1.70
N LEU A 67 3.51 -11.45 -1.03
CA LEU A 67 4.42 -10.41 -1.53
C LEU A 67 5.19 -10.89 -2.76
N LEU A 68 5.66 -12.13 -2.76
CA LEU A 68 6.34 -12.71 -3.94
C LEU A 68 5.43 -12.74 -5.17
N THR A 69 4.16 -13.11 -5.00
CA THR A 69 3.18 -13.12 -6.08
C THR A 69 2.94 -11.73 -6.63
N ARG A 70 2.94 -10.71 -5.77
CA ARG A 70 2.77 -9.32 -6.18
C ARG A 70 3.98 -8.78 -6.92
N ILE A 71 5.20 -9.04 -6.43
CA ILE A 71 6.44 -8.68 -7.12
C ILE A 71 6.48 -9.35 -8.51
N ALA A 72 6.08 -10.62 -8.60
CA ALA A 72 6.00 -11.35 -9.86
C ALA A 72 4.94 -10.79 -10.83
N ALA A 73 3.90 -10.12 -10.31
CA ALA A 73 2.86 -9.48 -11.11
C ALA A 73 3.26 -8.08 -11.63
N LEU A 74 4.35 -7.50 -11.12
CA LEU A 74 4.90 -6.26 -11.68
C LEU A 74 5.35 -6.49 -13.13
N PRO A 75 5.11 -5.51 -14.03
CA PRO A 75 5.68 -5.55 -15.37
C PRO A 75 7.20 -5.78 -15.37
N GLU A 76 7.71 -6.40 -16.44
CA GLU A 76 9.16 -6.47 -16.61
C GLU A 76 9.71 -5.06 -16.83
N GLY A 77 10.70 -4.69 -16.03
CA GLY A 77 11.27 -3.34 -16.05
C GLY A 77 12.24 -3.08 -14.91
N GLU A 78 12.79 -1.88 -14.92
CA GLU A 78 13.58 -1.31 -13.85
C GLU A 78 12.73 -0.32 -13.07
N TYR A 79 12.75 -0.47 -11.76
CA TYR A 79 11.98 0.34 -10.82
C TYR A 79 12.95 1.17 -9.98
N SER A 80 12.55 2.36 -9.54
CA SER A 80 13.18 3.02 -8.39
C SER A 80 12.63 2.45 -7.07
N VAL A 81 13.26 2.84 -5.96
CA VAL A 81 12.77 2.46 -4.63
C VAL A 81 11.35 2.98 -4.37
N ASP A 82 11.08 4.24 -4.73
CA ASP A 82 9.75 4.86 -4.57
C ASP A 82 8.70 4.16 -5.44
N GLU A 83 9.02 3.90 -6.72
CA GLU A 83 8.12 3.20 -7.64
C GLU A 83 7.83 1.77 -7.17
N ALA A 84 8.84 1.08 -6.64
CA ALA A 84 8.67 -0.27 -6.11
C ALA A 84 7.84 -0.28 -4.83
N ALA A 85 8.08 0.66 -3.90
CA ALA A 85 7.33 0.78 -2.65
C ALA A 85 5.85 1.09 -2.92
N ASP A 86 5.57 2.07 -3.79
CA ASP A 86 4.21 2.45 -4.17
C ASP A 86 3.42 1.27 -4.77
N LEU A 87 4.04 0.51 -5.69
CA LEU A 87 3.38 -0.61 -6.35
C LEU A 87 3.23 -1.84 -5.45
N LEU A 88 4.11 -2.00 -4.47
CA LEU A 88 4.12 -3.15 -3.58
C LEU A 88 3.42 -2.91 -2.24
N GLY A 89 2.90 -1.70 -2.01
CA GLY A 89 2.29 -1.31 -0.73
C GLY A 89 3.31 -1.20 0.41
N GLY A 90 4.58 -0.96 0.06
CA GLY A 90 5.64 -0.58 0.99
C GLY A 90 5.46 0.85 1.49
N SER A 91 6.13 1.20 2.59
CA SER A 91 6.03 2.53 3.20
C SER A 91 7.22 3.44 2.93
N VAL A 92 8.19 3.02 2.09
CA VAL A 92 9.48 3.73 1.96
C VAL A 92 9.25 5.22 1.67
N THR A 93 9.67 6.07 2.61
CA THR A 93 9.64 7.54 2.56
C THR A 93 11.04 8.08 2.83
#